data_AF-A0A662ULM2-F1
#
_entry.id   AF-A0A662ULM2-F1
#
_cell.length_a   1.000
_cell.length_b   1.000
_cell.length_c   1.000
_cell.angle_alpha   90.00
_cell.angle_beta   90.00
_cell.angle_gamma   90.00
#
_symmetry.space_group_name_H-M   'P 1'
#
loop_
_entity.id
_entity.type
_entity.pdbx_description
1 polymer ?
#
loop_
_entity_poly.entity_id
_entity_poly.type
_entity_poly.pdbx_seq_one_letter_code
_entity_poly.pdbx_strand_id
1 'polypeptide(L)'
;MSAKKLSKKAIILTLVIVTLVILVYSIVTVSYHVILQANPLAIAIALSAYFLSWLVSAIRLMVLHRILDGSNSLLSIRDYFYARLLGGLVAYLTPSAIGGEPVRAYYISVKVGQRFPRYFALALYEVFYDVVVVGVIALVLAIYIFPLSLPVVLVSA
;
A
#
# COMPACT_ATOMS: atom_id res chain seq x y z
N MET A 1 4.65 -10.26 -30.88
CA MET A 1 5.24 -11.10 -29.82
C MET A 1 4.12 -11.88 -29.14
N SER A 2 4.06 -13.20 -29.36
CA SER A 2 3.07 -14.07 -28.70
C SER A 2 3.52 -14.34 -27.27
N ALA A 3 2.75 -13.88 -26.28
CA ALA A 3 3.03 -14.16 -24.87
C ALA A 3 2.88 -15.68 -24.64
N LYS A 4 4.01 -16.39 -24.46
CA LYS A 4 4.00 -17.80 -24.04
C LYS A 4 3.20 -17.89 -22.74
N LYS A 5 2.07 -18.61 -22.77
CA LYS A 5 1.28 -18.89 -21.57
C LYS A 5 2.16 -19.63 -20.57
N LEU A 6 2.44 -18.98 -19.44
CA LEU A 6 3.17 -19.58 -18.32
C LEU A 6 2.45 -20.85 -17.86
N SER A 7 3.18 -21.96 -17.80
CA SER A 7 2.65 -23.24 -17.33
C SER A 7 2.23 -23.11 -15.86
N LYS A 8 1.00 -23.54 -15.52
CA LYS A 8 0.51 -23.55 -14.13
C LYS A 8 1.48 -24.26 -13.18
N LYS A 9 2.16 -25.31 -13.65
CA LYS A 9 3.18 -26.05 -12.89
C LYS A 9 4.40 -25.18 -12.58
N ALA A 10 4.84 -24.35 -13.53
CA ALA A 10 5.95 -23.43 -13.32
C ALA A 10 5.60 -22.34 -12.30
N ILE A 11 4.39 -21.77 -12.39
CA ILE A 11 3.92 -20.76 -11.41
C ILE A 11 3.88 -21.34 -10.00
N ILE A 12 3.30 -22.54 -9.84
CA ILE A 12 3.24 -23.22 -8.54
C ILE A 12 4.64 -23.52 -8.01
N LEU A 13 5.53 -24.04 -8.85
CA LEU A 13 6.90 -24.34 -8.46
C LEU A 13 7.67 -23.07 -8.02
N THR A 14 7.52 -21.98 -8.77
CA THR A 14 8.12 -20.69 -8.40
C THR A 14 7.58 -20.17 -7.07
N LEU A 15 6.26 -20.22 -6.85
CA LEU A 15 5.66 -19.82 -5.57
C LEU A 15 6.19 -20.66 -4.42
N VAL A 16 6.29 -21.98 -4.58
CA VAL A 16 6.83 -22.88 -3.55
C VAL A 16 8.29 -22.55 -3.25
N ILE A 17 9.13 -22.40 -4.27
CA ILE A 17 10.56 -22.08 -4.09
C ILE A 17 10.73 -20.73 -3.38
N VAL A 18 10.04 -19.68 -3.84
CA VAL A 18 10.11 -18.35 -3.23
C VAL A 18 9.64 -18.39 -1.78
N THR A 19 8.52 -19.07 -1.50
CA THR A 19 8.01 -19.22 -0.13
C THR A 19 9.02 -19.95 0.75
N LEU A 20 9.64 -21.02 0.25
CA LEU A 20 10.61 -21.81 1.00
C LEU A 20 11.90 -21.02 1.28
N VAL A 21 12.38 -20.24 0.30
CA VAL A 21 13.53 -19.33 0.48
C VAL A 21 13.22 -18.26 1.53
N ILE A 22 12.03 -17.65 1.48
CA ILE A 22 11.61 -16.65 2.48
C ILE A 22 11.53 -17.29 3.87
N LEU A 23 10.99 -18.50 3.99
CA LEU A 23 10.90 -19.22 5.26
C LEU A 23 12.28 -19.54 5.82
N VAL A 24 13.18 -20.12 5.01
CA VAL A 24 14.54 -20.44 5.45
C VAL A 24 15.30 -19.17 5.86
N TYR A 25 15.22 -18.12 5.04
CA TYR A 25 15.83 -16.82 5.36
C TYR A 25 15.30 -16.27 6.68
N SER A 26 13.98 -16.31 6.87
CA SER A 26 13.34 -15.87 8.12
C SER A 26 13.82 -16.68 9.32
N ILE A 27 13.98 -18.00 9.18
CA ILE A 27 14.43 -18.84 10.29
C ILE A 27 15.88 -18.56 10.67
N VAL A 28 16.73 -18.34 9.67
CA VAL A 28 18.17 -18.12 9.89
C VAL A 28 18.46 -16.71 10.43
N THR A 29 17.66 -15.72 10.06
CA THR A 29 17.94 -14.30 10.39
C THR A 29 17.09 -13.74 11.52
N VAL A 30 15.89 -14.28 11.77
CA VAL A 30 14.96 -13.71 12.76
C VAL A 30 15.01 -14.49 14.06
N SER A 31 15.31 -13.80 15.16
CA SER A 31 15.15 -14.32 16.51
C SER A 31 13.67 -14.42 16.88
N TYR A 32 13.03 -15.55 16.58
CA TYR A 32 11.60 -15.80 16.89
C TYR A 32 11.23 -15.61 18.36
N HIS A 33 12.21 -15.69 19.26
CA HIS A 33 12.04 -15.40 20.69
C HIS A 33 11.42 -14.01 20.94
N VAL A 34 11.70 -13.01 20.10
CA VAL A 34 11.14 -11.66 20.24
C VAL A 34 9.64 -11.64 19.94
N ILE A 35 9.18 -12.43 18.97
CA ILE A 35 7.76 -12.52 18.61
C ILE A 35 6.98 -13.24 19.72
N LEU A 36 7.57 -14.27 20.32
CA LEU A 36 6.94 -15.04 21.40
C LEU A 36 6.86 -14.27 22.73
N GLN A 37 7.70 -13.24 22.90
CA GLN A 37 7.69 -12.34 24.06
C GLN A 37 6.82 -11.09 23.85
N ALA A 38 6.33 -10.87 22.62
CA ALA A 38 5.52 -9.71 22.33
C ALA A 38 4.19 -9.77 23.10
N ASN A 39 3.84 -8.65 23.75
CA ASN A 39 2.61 -8.55 24.52
C ASN A 39 1.39 -8.74 23.60
N PRO A 40 0.52 -9.74 23.84
CA PRO A 40 -0.65 -10.01 22.98
C PRO A 40 -1.59 -8.81 22.85
N LEU A 41 -1.74 -8.01 23.91
CA LEU A 41 -2.55 -6.80 23.88
C LEU A 41 -1.95 -5.76 22.93
N ALA A 42 -0.63 -5.58 22.95
CA ALA A 42 0.05 -4.66 22.05
C ALA A 42 -0.11 -5.09 20.58
N ILE A 43 -0.04 -6.40 20.29
CA ILE A 43 -0.32 -6.95 18.95
C ILE A 43 -1.77 -6.65 18.54
N ALA A 44 -2.74 -6.91 19.42
CA ALA A 44 -4.16 -6.66 19.13
C ALA A 44 -4.44 -5.17 18.85
N ILE A 45 -3.82 -4.27 19.62
CA ILE A 45 -3.92 -2.82 19.41
C ILE A 45 -3.30 -2.44 18.06
N ALA A 46 -2.10 -2.95 17.75
CA ALA A 46 -1.43 -2.66 16.48
C ALA A 46 -2.23 -3.14 15.28
N LEU A 47 -2.79 -4.36 15.33
CA LEU A 47 -3.64 -4.91 14.27
C LEU A 47 -4.93 -4.10 14.10
N SER A 48 -5.52 -3.66 15.21
CA SER A 48 -6.74 -2.84 15.19
C SER A 48 -6.46 -1.45 14.63
N ALA A 49 -5.38 -0.80 15.06
CA ALA A 49 -4.94 0.49 14.55
C ALA A 49 -4.61 0.41 13.04
N TYR A 50 -3.94 -0.67 12.63
CA TYR A 50 -3.69 -0.95 11.22
C TYR A 50 -5.00 -1.11 10.46
N PHE A 51 -5.92 -1.98 10.89
CA PHE A 51 -7.21 -2.15 10.21
C PHE A 51 -8.02 -0.83 10.11
N LEU A 52 -8.03 -0.02 11.16
CA LEU A 52 -8.65 1.30 11.16
C LEU A 52 -7.99 2.26 10.16
N SER A 53 -6.67 2.18 9.98
CA SER A 53 -5.97 3.02 8.99
C SER A 53 -6.44 2.72 7.56
N TRP A 54 -6.77 1.46 7.23
CA TRP A 54 -7.37 1.11 5.94
C TRP A 54 -8.76 1.71 5.74
N LEU A 55 -9.56 1.78 6.81
CA LEU A 55 -10.87 2.41 6.75
C LEU A 55 -10.76 3.92 6.51
N VAL A 56 -9.88 4.61 7.26
CA VAL A 56 -9.59 6.04 7.05
C VAL A 56 -9.11 6.28 5.63
N SER A 57 -8.21 5.43 5.14
CA SER A 57 -7.68 5.45 3.79
C SER A 57 -8.77 5.25 2.71
N ALA A 58 -9.77 4.40 2.97
CA ALA A 58 -10.91 4.21 2.07
C ALA A 58 -11.86 5.42 2.07
N ILE A 59 -12.12 6.02 3.24
CA ILE A 59 -12.91 7.24 3.37
C ILE A 59 -12.23 8.38 2.60
N ARG A 60 -10.91 8.52 2.70
CA ARG A 60 -10.17 9.52 1.94
C ARG A 60 -10.34 9.34 0.43
N LEU A 61 -10.21 8.12 -0.07
CA LEU A 61 -10.43 7.83 -1.50
C LEU A 61 -11.86 8.19 -1.94
N MET A 62 -12.86 7.94 -1.09
CA MET A 62 -14.24 8.36 -1.31
C MET A 62 -14.36 9.88 -1.39
N VAL A 63 -13.72 10.62 -0.49
CA VAL A 63 -13.70 12.09 -0.50
C VAL A 63 -13.05 12.62 -1.77
N LEU A 64 -11.92 12.05 -2.19
CA LEU A 64 -11.25 12.46 -3.43
C LEU A 64 -12.10 12.17 -4.67
N HIS A 65 -12.73 11.00 -4.74
CA HIS A 65 -13.66 10.68 -5.83
C HIS A 65 -14.87 11.65 -5.83
N ARG A 66 -15.39 12.00 -4.65
CA ARG A 66 -16.47 13.01 -4.52
C ARG A 66 -16.08 14.37 -5.05
N ILE A 67 -14.84 14.80 -4.80
CA ILE A 67 -14.33 16.07 -5.31
C ILE A 67 -14.20 16.03 -6.85
N LEU A 68 -13.81 14.88 -7.40
CA LEU A 68 -13.60 14.71 -8.84
C LEU A 68 -14.91 14.66 -9.64
N ASP A 69 -15.89 13.87 -9.19
CA ASP A 69 -17.09 13.54 -9.97
C ASP A 69 -18.41 14.00 -9.33
N GLY A 70 -18.34 14.64 -8.17
CA GLY A 70 -19.51 15.08 -7.40
C GLY A 70 -20.17 13.93 -6.63
N SER A 71 -21.37 14.17 -6.10
CA SER A 71 -22.10 13.20 -5.27
C SER A 71 -22.87 12.14 -6.05
N ASN A 72 -23.09 12.34 -7.35
CA ASN A 72 -24.04 11.53 -8.12
C ASN A 72 -23.43 10.21 -8.64
N SER A 73 -22.11 10.07 -8.64
CA SER A 73 -21.37 8.88 -9.11
C SER A 73 -20.66 8.13 -7.98
N LEU A 74 -20.98 8.45 -6.72
CA LEU A 74 -20.31 7.85 -5.58
C LEU A 74 -20.67 6.38 -5.41
N LEU A 75 -19.65 5.58 -5.11
CA LEU A 75 -19.82 4.18 -4.76
C LEU A 75 -20.15 4.05 -3.26
N SER A 76 -20.45 2.83 -2.81
CA SER A 76 -20.60 2.58 -1.38
C SER A 76 -19.23 2.63 -0.70
N ILE A 77 -19.18 2.94 0.60
CA ILE A 77 -17.92 2.90 1.38
C ILE A 77 -17.23 1.52 1.30
N ARG A 78 -18.02 0.45 1.16
CA ARG A 78 -17.52 -0.91 0.97
C ARG A 78 -16.71 -1.05 -0.32
N ASP A 79 -17.16 -0.44 -1.41
CA ASP A 79 -16.45 -0.48 -2.70
C ASP A 79 -15.09 0.23 -2.59
N TYR A 80 -15.01 1.37 -1.89
CA TYR A 80 -13.74 2.06 -1.66
C TYR A 80 -12.79 1.26 -0.76
N PHE A 81 -13.33 0.60 0.25
CA PHE A 81 -12.56 -0.30 1.12
C PHE A 81 -12.01 -1.50 0.33
N TYR A 82 -12.83 -2.13 -0.51
CA TYR A 82 -12.39 -3.20 -1.40
C TYR A 82 -11.34 -2.72 -2.41
N ALA A 83 -11.54 -1.54 -3.01
CA ALA A 83 -10.55 -0.95 -3.91
C ALA A 83 -9.21 -0.81 -3.19
N ARG A 84 -9.21 -0.27 -1.97
CA ARG A 84 -7.99 -0.15 -1.15
C ARG A 84 -7.37 -1.50 -0.87
N LEU A 85 -8.11 -2.48 -0.34
CA LEU A 85 -7.61 -3.83 -0.06
C LEU A 85 -6.97 -4.49 -1.28
N LEU A 86 -7.63 -4.45 -2.44
CA LEU A 86 -7.10 -5.02 -3.68
C LEU A 86 -5.83 -4.31 -4.13
N GLY A 87 -5.82 -2.98 -4.10
CA GLY A 87 -4.63 -2.20 -4.43
C GLY A 87 -3.46 -2.50 -3.52
N GLY A 88 -3.68 -2.51 -2.20
CA GLY A 88 -2.63 -2.78 -1.25
C GLY A 88 -2.14 -4.23 -1.28
N LEU A 89 -3.01 -5.21 -1.53
CA LEU A 89 -2.58 -6.59 -1.78
C LEU A 89 -1.59 -6.66 -2.95
N VAL A 90 -1.92 -6.02 -4.07
CA VAL A 90 -1.02 -6.01 -5.23
C VAL A 90 0.27 -5.26 -4.92
N ALA A 91 0.20 -4.10 -4.25
CA ALA A 91 1.38 -3.37 -3.83
C ALA A 91 2.30 -4.19 -2.90
N TYR A 92 1.76 -4.99 -1.98
CA TYR A 92 2.59 -5.84 -1.11
C TYR A 92 3.19 -7.05 -1.83
N LEU A 93 2.60 -7.47 -2.95
CA LEU A 93 3.11 -8.57 -3.76
C LEU A 93 4.11 -8.09 -4.81
N THR A 94 4.09 -6.81 -5.19
CA THR A 94 4.97 -6.26 -6.23
C THR A 94 6.23 -5.63 -5.64
N PRO A 95 7.41 -5.85 -6.24
CA PRO A 95 8.62 -5.13 -5.87
C PRO A 95 8.41 -3.62 -5.99
N SER A 96 8.93 -2.85 -5.03
CA SER A 96 8.80 -1.39 -4.92
C SER A 96 7.40 -0.87 -4.53
N ALA A 97 6.46 -1.74 -4.17
CA ALA A 97 5.08 -1.37 -3.85
C ALA A 97 4.33 -0.63 -4.98
N ILE A 98 4.80 -0.77 -6.22
CA ILE A 98 4.19 -0.16 -7.40
C ILE A 98 3.12 -1.10 -7.95
N GLY A 99 1.92 -0.58 -8.24
CA GLY A 99 0.87 -1.36 -8.91
C GLY A 99 -0.44 -1.46 -8.12
N GLY A 100 -0.48 -0.94 -6.89
CA GLY A 100 -1.75 -0.81 -6.17
C GLY A 100 -2.65 0.28 -6.75
N GLU A 101 -2.08 1.30 -7.36
CA GLU A 101 -2.73 2.43 -8.02
C GLU A 101 -3.56 2.00 -9.23
N PRO A 102 -3.00 1.28 -10.23
CA PRO A 102 -3.79 0.83 -11.37
C PRO A 102 -4.90 -0.14 -10.96
N VAL A 103 -4.72 -0.96 -9.94
CA VAL A 103 -5.76 -1.89 -9.48
C VAL A 103 -6.94 -1.14 -8.84
N ARG A 104 -6.65 -0.15 -7.98
CA ARG A 104 -7.68 0.74 -7.40
C ARG A 104 -8.45 1.48 -8.48
N ALA A 105 -7.72 2.11 -9.41
CA ALA A 105 -8.29 2.86 -10.52
C ALA A 105 -9.16 1.97 -11.42
N TYR A 106 -8.69 0.75 -11.71
CA TYR A 106 -9.44 -0.22 -12.50
C TYR A 106 -10.74 -0.61 -11.81
N TYR A 107 -10.70 -0.98 -10.53
CA TYR A 107 -11.88 -1.35 -9.77
C TYR A 107 -12.94 -0.24 -9.75
N ILE A 108 -12.54 1.01 -9.47
CA ILE A 108 -13.46 2.15 -9.48
C ILE A 108 -14.00 2.39 -10.89
N SER A 109 -13.14 2.36 -11.92
CA SER A 109 -13.56 2.63 -13.29
C SER A 109 -14.63 1.65 -13.79
N VAL A 110 -14.49 0.37 -13.45
CA VAL A 110 -15.47 -0.68 -13.80
C VAL A 110 -16.77 -0.48 -13.05
N LYS A 111 -16.71 -0.11 -11.77
CA LYS A 111 -17.89 0.10 -10.92
C LYS A 111 -18.71 1.33 -11.31
N VAL A 112 -18.03 2.43 -11.69
CA VAL A 112 -18.69 3.67 -12.09
C VAL A 112 -19.05 3.66 -13.59
N GLY A 113 -18.46 2.77 -14.39
CA GLY A 113 -18.69 2.70 -15.84
C GLY A 113 -18.05 3.85 -16.61
N GLN A 114 -16.93 4.39 -16.10
CA GLN A 114 -16.21 5.52 -16.69
C GLN A 114 -14.78 5.15 -17.09
N ARG A 115 -14.09 6.04 -17.82
CA ARG A 115 -12.77 5.76 -18.39
C ARG A 115 -11.69 5.59 -17.32
N PHE A 116 -10.93 4.49 -17.41
CA PHE A 116 -9.81 4.16 -16.52
C PHE A 116 -8.81 5.31 -16.26
N PRO A 117 -8.30 6.05 -17.28
CA PRO A 117 -7.29 7.08 -17.07
C PRO A 117 -7.71 8.17 -16.07
N ARG A 118 -9.01 8.47 -15.98
CA ARG A 118 -9.56 9.46 -15.05
C ARG A 118 -9.34 9.04 -13.59
N TYR A 119 -9.66 7.79 -13.26
CA TYR A 119 -9.44 7.24 -11.91
C TYR A 119 -8.00 6.85 -11.64
N PHE A 120 -7.22 6.60 -12.69
CA PHE A 120 -5.78 6.42 -12.55
C PHE A 120 -5.11 7.73 -12.12
N ALA A 121 -5.50 8.86 -12.70
CA ALA A 121 -5.06 10.18 -12.24
C ALA A 121 -5.48 10.46 -10.79
N LEU A 122 -6.70 10.08 -10.39
CA LEU A 122 -7.17 10.16 -9.01
C LEU A 122 -6.29 9.36 -8.04
N ALA A 123 -5.97 8.11 -8.38
CA ALA A 123 -5.13 7.24 -7.57
C ALA A 123 -3.68 7.74 -7.47
N LEU A 124 -3.13 8.31 -8.55
CA LEU A 124 -1.81 8.94 -8.54
C LEU A 124 -1.79 10.19 -7.67
N TYR A 125 -2.81 11.03 -7.78
CA TYR A 125 -2.94 12.23 -6.95
C TYR A 125 -2.99 11.89 -5.46
N GLU A 126 -3.74 10.83 -5.11
CA GLU A 126 -3.82 10.33 -3.74
C GLU A 126 -2.44 9.91 -3.21
N VAL A 127 -1.67 9.13 -3.99
CA VAL A 127 -0.32 8.69 -3.59
C VAL A 127 0.67 9.85 -3.52
N PHE A 128 0.57 10.81 -4.44
CA PHE A 128 1.39 12.02 -4.38
C PHE A 128 1.18 12.76 -3.06
N TYR A 129 -0.08 12.93 -2.63
CA TYR A 129 -0.38 13.54 -1.34
C TYR A 129 0.16 12.71 -0.16
N ASP A 130 0.05 11.39 -0.21
CA ASP A 130 0.61 10.52 0.83
C ASP A 130 2.11 10.69 0.99
N VAL A 131 2.85 10.71 -0.12
CA VAL A 131 4.32 10.84 -0.09
C VAL A 131 4.73 12.26 0.31
N VAL A 132 4.13 13.28 -0.31
CA VAL A 132 4.55 14.67 -0.09
C VAL A 132 4.17 15.15 1.31
N VAL A 133 2.94 14.93 1.75
CA VAL A 133 2.49 15.43 3.07
C VAL A 133 3.27 14.73 4.19
N VAL A 134 3.41 13.40 4.13
CA VAL A 134 4.18 12.66 5.14
C VAL A 134 5.65 13.06 5.09
N GLY A 135 6.23 13.19 3.90
CA GLY A 135 7.62 13.62 3.72
C GLY A 135 7.90 15.02 4.27
N VAL A 136 6.99 15.98 4.02
CA VAL A 136 7.12 17.35 4.55
C VAL A 136 6.99 17.36 6.08
N ILE A 137 6.01 16.66 6.65
CA ILE A 137 5.84 16.57 8.10
C ILE A 137 7.09 15.93 8.73
N ALA A 138 7.57 14.82 8.17
CA ALA A 138 8.77 14.14 8.64
C ALA A 138 10.00 15.05 8.55
N LEU A 139 10.17 15.81 7.47
CA LEU A 139 11.27 16.76 7.30
C LEU A 139 11.20 17.87 8.35
N VAL A 140 10.04 18.47 8.59
CA VAL A 140 9.86 19.53 9.60
C VAL A 140 10.21 19.01 10.99
N LEU A 141 9.71 17.83 11.36
CA LEU A 141 10.02 17.19 12.64
C LEU A 141 11.51 16.85 12.75
N ALA A 142 12.12 16.37 11.67
CA ALA A 142 13.53 16.04 11.64
C ALA A 142 14.40 17.30 11.80
N ILE A 143 14.04 18.43 11.18
CA ILE A 143 14.73 19.72 11.39
C ILE A 143 14.61 20.16 12.85
N TYR A 144 13.42 19.98 13.45
CA TYR A 144 13.18 20.36 14.84
C TYR A 144 13.99 19.51 15.84
N ILE A 145 14.05 18.20 15.63
CA ILE A 145 14.70 17.26 16.55
C ILE A 145 16.22 17.17 16.30
N PHE A 146 16.66 17.27 15.05
CA PHE A 146 18.02 16.99 14.60
C PHE A 146 18.62 18.10 13.71
N PRO A 147 18.62 19.39 14.13
CA PRO A 147 18.96 20.51 13.25
C PRO A 147 20.38 20.46 12.68
N LEU A 148 21.35 19.90 13.42
CA LEU A 148 22.76 19.87 13.04
C LEU A 148 23.19 18.59 12.32
N SER A 149 22.54 17.46 12.59
CA SER A 149 22.86 16.16 11.98
C SER A 149 22.14 15.94 10.65
N LEU A 150 21.04 16.63 10.40
CA LEU A 150 20.27 16.50 9.16
C LEU A 150 21.06 16.91 7.90
N PRO A 151 21.82 18.04 7.88
CA PRO A 151 22.67 18.39 6.74
C PRO A 151 23.78 17.36 6.51
N VAL A 152 24.37 16.82 7.58
CA VAL A 152 25.43 15.81 7.49
C VAL A 152 24.88 14.53 6.85
N VAL A 153 23.71 14.06 7.30
CA VAL A 153 23.06 12.87 6.76
C VAL A 153 22.68 13.06 5.28
N LEU A 154 22.12 14.21 4.91
CA LEU A 154 21.70 14.49 3.53
C LEU A 154 22.87 14.61 2.54
N VAL A 155 24.05 15.07 2.99
CA VAL A 155 25.24 15.23 2.14
C VAL A 155 26.10 13.96 2.12
N SER A 156 25.91 13.08 3.11
CA SER A 156 26.64 11.80 3.21
C SER A 156 26.00 10.61 2.47
N ALA A 157 24.77 10.78 1.97
CA ALA A 157 24.01 9.78 1.21
C ALA A 157 24.20 9.95 -0.30
#